data_AF-A0A1D1XTB4-F1
#
_entry.id   AF-A0A1D1XTB4-F1
#
_cell.length_a   1.000
_cell.length_b   1.000
_cell.length_c   1.000
_cell.angle_alpha   90.00
_cell.angle_beta   90.00
_cell.angle_gamma   90.00
#
_symmetry.space_group_name_H-M   'P 1'
#
loop_
_entity.id
_entity.type
_entity.pdbx_description
1 polymer ?
#
loop_
_entity_poly.entity_id
_entity_poly.type
_entity_poly.pdbx_seq_one_letter_code
_entity_poly.pdbx_strand_id
1 'polypeptide(L)'
;MKRTKLEMILFFMIFSFLFTFPFQSMAQAPAAPAPAPGTPPAPAPAPAPAPGTTPPGTTPGTSGTPGTTPGAAASPPVVTRCNVNTFTTTTVPFKQLKNSLSGGGAVSVSGTVTITDGCTFTVNGFTYSTAAPNTYWMGSNSTDPNSTKIVVCNIPVGQFVSQAAKSFTLSPTVSFDDFDVLDLYSYDEKAVFAQAVLKTPPSPTTTTQSAASSTTKSNANRLPMSSNIMAVIICALVTFSYFI
;
A
#
# COMPACT_ATOMS: atom_id res chain seq x y z
N MET A 1 -39.99 3.19 24.99
CA MET A 1 -39.94 2.12 26.01
C MET A 1 -38.74 2.37 26.93
N LYS A 2 -38.97 2.71 28.20
CA LYS A 2 -37.89 2.89 29.18
C LYS A 2 -37.40 1.51 29.62
N ARG A 3 -36.22 1.08 29.13
CA ARG A 3 -35.56 -0.11 29.69
C ARG A 3 -35.20 0.22 31.14
N THR A 4 -35.71 -0.61 32.05
CA THR A 4 -35.48 -0.43 33.48
C THR A 4 -34.00 -0.66 33.79
N LYS A 5 -33.49 0.05 34.80
CA LYS A 5 -32.08 0.01 35.22
C LYS A 5 -31.55 -1.42 35.47
N LEU A 6 -32.46 -2.35 35.77
CA LEU A 6 -32.18 -3.78 35.94
C LEU A 6 -31.78 -4.48 34.62
N GLU A 7 -32.38 -4.12 33.50
CA GLU A 7 -32.07 -4.73 32.19
C GLU A 7 -30.68 -4.33 31.69
N MET A 8 -30.25 -3.09 31.95
CA MET A 8 -28.89 -2.65 31.61
C MET A 8 -27.83 -3.40 32.44
N ILE A 9 -28.11 -3.66 33.72
CA ILE A 9 -27.18 -4.40 34.60
C ILE A 9 -27.07 -5.86 34.16
N LEU A 10 -28.19 -6.49 33.79
CA LEU A 10 -28.19 -7.89 33.32
C LEU A 10 -27.43 -8.03 31.99
N PHE A 11 -27.63 -7.09 31.04
CA PHE A 11 -26.87 -7.08 29.79
C PHE A 11 -25.36 -6.89 30.02
N PHE A 12 -24.97 -6.03 30.96
CA PHE A 12 -23.56 -5.78 31.26
C PHE A 12 -22.87 -6.99 31.90
N MET A 13 -23.58 -7.73 32.77
CA MET A 13 -23.04 -8.95 33.35
C MET A 13 -22.89 -10.10 32.34
N ILE A 14 -23.85 -10.27 31.43
CA ILE A 14 -23.75 -11.30 30.37
C ILE A 14 -22.57 -10.99 29.43
N PHE A 15 -22.39 -9.72 29.06
CA PHE A 15 -21.27 -9.32 28.19
C PHE A 15 -19.91 -9.50 28.87
N SER A 16 -19.82 -9.26 30.19
CA SER A 16 -18.57 -9.41 30.95
C SER A 16 -18.14 -10.87 31.10
N PHE A 17 -19.09 -11.81 31.21
CA PHE A 17 -18.80 -13.25 31.30
C PHE A 17 -18.35 -13.86 29.96
N LEU A 18 -18.83 -13.34 28.82
CA LEU A 18 -18.43 -13.84 27.50
C LEU A 18 -17.02 -13.40 27.07
N PHE A 19 -16.47 -12.34 27.65
CA PHE A 19 -15.15 -11.79 27.28
C PHE A 19 -14.01 -12.14 28.25
N THR A 20 -14.29 -12.83 29.37
CA THR A 20 -13.27 -13.16 30.39
C THR A 20 -12.75 -14.61 30.29
N PHE A 21 -13.18 -15.40 29.32
CA PHE A 21 -12.54 -16.68 29.05
C PHE A 21 -11.40 -16.48 28.05
N PRO A 22 -10.13 -16.59 28.46
CA PRO A 22 -9.06 -16.75 27.49
C PRO A 22 -9.33 -18.07 26.76
N PHE A 23 -9.53 -18.01 25.45
CA PHE A 23 -9.37 -19.21 24.62
C PHE A 23 -7.95 -19.71 24.87
N GLN A 24 -7.84 -20.77 25.67
CA GLN A 24 -6.59 -21.47 25.82
C GLN A 24 -6.23 -22.00 24.45
N SER A 25 -5.21 -21.38 23.85
CA SER A 25 -4.48 -21.89 22.71
C SER A 25 -4.21 -23.38 22.94
N MET A 26 -4.93 -24.24 22.21
CA MET A 26 -4.56 -25.64 22.12
C MET A 26 -3.15 -25.67 21.55
N ALA A 27 -2.18 -26.04 22.40
CA ALA A 27 -0.82 -26.32 21.98
C ALA A 27 -0.90 -27.44 20.94
N GLN A 28 -0.78 -27.07 19.67
CA GLN A 28 -0.72 -28.00 18.57
C GLN A 28 0.54 -28.84 18.75
N ALA A 29 0.36 -30.16 18.86
CA ALA A 29 1.45 -31.12 18.92
C ALA A 29 2.43 -30.88 17.75
N PRO A 30 3.74 -31.10 17.92
CA PRO A 30 4.71 -30.96 16.85
C PRO A 30 4.28 -31.85 15.67
N ALA A 31 3.90 -31.23 14.56
CA ALA A 31 3.64 -31.96 13.33
C ALA A 31 4.95 -32.66 12.92
N ALA A 32 4.85 -33.95 12.58
CA ALA A 32 5.97 -34.70 12.03
C ALA A 32 6.57 -33.96 10.82
N PRO A 33 7.90 -34.05 10.59
CA PRO A 33 8.54 -33.40 9.46
C PRO A 33 7.84 -33.81 8.15
N ALA A 34 7.41 -32.81 7.37
CA ALA A 34 6.85 -33.05 6.05
C ALA A 34 7.90 -33.77 5.17
N PRO A 35 7.50 -34.74 4.32
CA PRO A 35 8.39 -35.33 3.34
C PRO A 35 9.01 -34.24 2.46
N ALA A 36 10.31 -34.35 2.19
CA ALA A 36 11.03 -33.41 1.33
C ALA A 36 10.29 -33.27 -0.01
N PRO A 37 10.11 -32.04 -0.54
CA PRO A 37 9.58 -31.83 -1.87
C PRO A 37 10.43 -32.61 -2.88
N GLY A 38 9.81 -33.58 -3.56
CA GLY A 38 10.46 -34.29 -4.65
C GLY A 38 10.95 -33.28 -5.69
N THR A 39 12.20 -33.44 -6.12
CA THR A 39 12.77 -32.60 -7.19
C THR A 39 11.86 -32.68 -8.41
N PRO A 40 11.35 -31.54 -8.91
CA PRO A 40 10.52 -31.55 -10.11
C PRO A 40 11.30 -32.18 -11.26
N PRO A 41 10.66 -33.03 -12.09
CA PRO A 41 11.31 -33.64 -13.23
C PRO A 41 11.83 -32.54 -14.17
N ALA A 42 13.06 -32.72 -14.65
CA ALA A 42 13.71 -31.79 -15.54
C ALA A 42 12.83 -31.52 -16.78
N PRO A 43 12.68 -30.26 -17.22
CA PRO A 43 11.95 -29.94 -18.44
C PRO A 43 12.53 -30.71 -19.62
N ALA A 44 11.65 -31.34 -20.40
CA ALA A 44 12.04 -32.05 -21.62
C ALA A 44 12.76 -31.08 -22.58
N PRO A 45 13.80 -31.55 -23.31
CA PRO A 45 14.47 -30.73 -24.32
C PRO A 45 13.48 -30.21 -25.36
N ALA A 46 13.57 -28.92 -25.67
CA ALA A 46 12.73 -28.30 -26.68
C ALA A 46 12.94 -28.98 -28.06
N PRO A 47 11.89 -29.20 -28.86
CA PRO A 47 12.01 -29.72 -30.21
C PRO A 47 12.91 -28.81 -31.07
N ALA A 48 13.79 -29.43 -31.85
CA ALA A 48 14.64 -28.73 -32.80
C ALA A 48 13.79 -27.93 -33.82
N PRO A 49 14.23 -26.72 -34.24
CA PRO A 49 13.55 -25.95 -35.27
C PRO A 49 13.40 -26.75 -36.56
N ALA A 50 12.20 -26.78 -37.11
CA ALA A 50 11.91 -27.45 -38.38
C ALA A 50 12.76 -26.83 -39.52
N PRO A 51 13.34 -27.66 -40.42
CA PRO A 51 14.00 -27.18 -41.63
C PRO A 51 13.01 -26.38 -42.48
N GLY A 52 13.38 -25.13 -42.78
CA GLY A 52 12.56 -24.22 -43.58
C GLY A 52 12.26 -24.80 -44.96
N THR A 53 10.98 -24.82 -45.32
CA THR A 53 10.55 -25.07 -46.70
C THR A 53 10.81 -23.81 -47.52
N THR A 54 11.78 -23.89 -48.42
CA THR A 54 11.95 -22.92 -49.51
C THR A 54 10.71 -22.90 -50.40
N PRO A 55 10.15 -21.73 -50.76
CA PRO A 55 9.07 -21.64 -51.73
C PRO A 55 9.56 -22.00 -53.14
N PRO A 56 8.76 -22.68 -53.97
CA PRO A 56 9.07 -22.86 -55.38
C PRO A 56 8.83 -21.55 -56.14
N GLY A 57 9.83 -21.10 -56.87
CA GLY A 57 9.66 -20.05 -57.87
C GLY A 57 8.87 -20.54 -59.08
N THR A 58 8.06 -19.66 -59.67
CA THR A 58 8.09 -19.30 -61.10
C THR A 58 6.94 -18.36 -61.45
N THR A 59 7.25 -17.13 -61.88
CA THR A 59 6.84 -16.59 -63.19
C THR A 59 7.48 -15.20 -63.41
N PRO A 60 7.98 -14.88 -64.62
CA PRO A 60 8.36 -13.52 -65.00
C PRO A 60 7.13 -12.75 -65.46
N GLY A 61 6.70 -11.77 -64.67
CA GLY A 61 5.61 -10.85 -64.97
C GLY A 61 6.04 -9.41 -64.71
N THR A 62 5.99 -8.61 -65.76
CA THR A 62 6.36 -7.19 -65.85
C THR A 62 5.57 -6.26 -64.94
N SER A 63 6.28 -5.23 -64.44
CA SER A 63 5.82 -3.89 -64.03
C SER A 63 4.76 -3.74 -62.93
N GLY A 64 5.18 -3.19 -61.78
CA GLY A 64 4.27 -2.55 -60.82
C GLY A 64 4.81 -2.44 -59.39
N THR A 65 5.53 -1.35 -59.11
CA THR A 65 5.64 -0.64 -57.81
C THR A 65 6.05 -1.40 -56.54
N PRO A 66 7.17 -1.05 -55.87
CA PRO A 66 7.50 -1.56 -54.54
C PRO A 66 6.48 -1.12 -53.48
N GLY A 67 5.63 -2.04 -53.04
CA GLY A 67 4.84 -1.87 -51.83
C GLY A 67 5.74 -2.04 -50.61
N THR A 68 6.11 -0.93 -49.96
CA THR A 68 6.75 -0.95 -48.65
C THR A 68 5.74 -1.48 -47.63
N THR A 69 5.92 -2.72 -47.19
CA THR A 69 5.32 -3.19 -45.93
C THR A 69 5.66 -2.17 -44.85
N PRO A 70 4.69 -1.57 -44.13
CA PRO A 70 4.99 -0.72 -42.99
C PRO A 70 5.73 -1.56 -41.96
N GLY A 71 7.04 -1.37 -41.86
CA GLY A 71 7.84 -1.98 -40.83
C GLY A 71 7.24 -1.58 -39.49
N ALA A 72 6.94 -2.57 -38.65
CA ALA A 72 6.60 -2.34 -37.26
C ALA A 72 7.70 -1.47 -36.67
N ALA A 73 7.39 -0.19 -36.45
CA ALA A 73 8.32 0.74 -35.84
C ALA A 73 8.77 0.10 -34.52
N ALA A 74 10.07 -0.12 -34.39
CA ALA A 74 10.64 -0.60 -33.13
C ALA A 74 10.16 0.35 -32.04
N SER A 75 9.48 -0.18 -31.02
CA SER A 75 9.07 0.62 -29.87
C SER A 75 10.28 1.42 -29.38
N PRO A 76 10.13 2.73 -29.12
CA PRO A 76 11.24 3.52 -28.61
C PRO A 76 11.80 2.87 -27.34
N PRO A 77 13.13 2.92 -27.13
CA PRO A 77 13.76 2.31 -25.97
C PRO A 77 13.15 2.90 -24.69
N VAL A 78 12.58 2.03 -23.85
CA VAL A 78 12.09 2.42 -22.52
C VAL A 78 13.32 2.71 -21.67
N VAL A 79 13.50 3.97 -21.28
CA VAL A 79 14.56 4.37 -20.36
C VAL A 79 14.17 3.91 -18.96
N THR A 80 14.76 2.80 -18.52
CA THR A 80 14.61 2.30 -17.15
C THR A 80 15.38 3.22 -16.20
N ARG A 81 14.67 3.84 -15.25
CA ARG A 81 15.24 4.72 -14.22
C ARG A 81 15.70 4.00 -12.97
N CYS A 82 15.13 2.84 -12.67
CA CYS A 82 15.53 2.08 -11.50
C CYS A 82 16.94 1.50 -11.70
N ASN A 83 17.85 1.74 -10.75
CA ASN A 83 19.25 1.34 -10.85
C ASN A 83 19.56 0.24 -9.82
N VAL A 84 19.78 -0.97 -10.32
CA VAL A 84 20.07 -2.16 -9.49
C VAL A 84 21.41 -2.08 -8.73
N ASN A 85 22.32 -1.18 -9.12
CA ASN A 85 23.68 -1.11 -8.57
C ASN A 85 23.88 0.00 -7.52
N THR A 86 22.90 0.88 -7.34
CA THR A 86 23.02 2.04 -6.43
C THR A 86 21.83 2.09 -5.47
N PHE A 87 21.74 1.13 -4.56
CA PHE A 87 20.70 1.14 -3.54
C PHE A 87 21.28 0.80 -2.16
N THR A 88 20.64 1.33 -1.13
CA THR A 88 20.88 0.95 0.26
C THR A 88 19.70 0.11 0.71
N THR A 89 19.96 -1.12 1.16
CA THR A 89 18.94 -1.99 1.74
C THR A 89 18.26 -1.25 2.88
N THR A 90 16.97 -1.01 2.72
CA THR A 90 16.16 -0.27 3.68
C THR A 90 14.99 -1.14 4.09
N THR A 91 14.81 -1.32 5.40
CA THR A 91 13.73 -2.13 5.97
C THR A 91 12.89 -1.25 6.88
N VAL A 92 11.62 -1.06 6.55
CA VAL A 92 10.71 -0.17 7.29
C VAL A 92 9.33 -0.82 7.50
N PRO A 93 8.74 -0.72 8.70
CA PRO A 93 7.42 -1.26 8.96
C PRO A 93 6.32 -0.38 8.34
N PHE A 94 5.18 -0.99 8.00
CA PHE A 94 3.98 -0.23 7.71
C PHE A 94 3.38 0.40 8.97
N LYS A 95 2.95 1.64 8.83
CA LYS A 95 2.01 2.32 9.72
C LYS A 95 0.64 2.28 9.08
N GLN A 96 -0.29 1.54 9.67
CA GLN A 96 -1.68 1.54 9.24
C GLN A 96 -2.33 2.90 9.58
N LEU A 97 -3.05 3.47 8.61
CA LEU A 97 -3.73 4.76 8.73
C LEU A 97 -5.25 4.63 8.73
N LYS A 98 -5.81 3.65 8.00
CA LYS A 98 -7.24 3.41 7.91
C LYS A 98 -7.53 1.93 8.19
N ASN A 99 -8.50 1.67 9.06
CA ASN A 99 -8.84 0.34 9.57
C ASN A 99 -10.27 -0.10 9.23
N SER A 100 -10.95 0.64 8.37
CA SER A 100 -12.30 0.34 7.90
C SER A 100 -12.50 0.81 6.46
N LEU A 101 -13.39 0.15 5.74
CA LEU A 101 -13.93 0.58 4.45
C LEU A 101 -15.11 1.53 4.68
N SER A 102 -15.40 2.38 3.70
CA SER A 102 -16.61 3.22 3.65
C SER A 102 -17.91 2.41 3.82
N GLY A 103 -17.94 1.17 3.33
CA GLY A 103 -19.05 0.23 3.48
C GLY A 103 -19.13 -0.48 4.83
N GLY A 104 -18.26 -0.16 5.79
CA GLY A 104 -18.29 -0.68 7.16
C GLY A 104 -17.47 -1.96 7.41
N GLY A 105 -16.83 -2.54 6.38
CA GLY A 105 -15.92 -3.67 6.56
C GLY A 105 -14.63 -3.26 7.28
N ALA A 106 -14.13 -4.08 8.22
CA ALA A 106 -12.82 -3.84 8.83
C ALA A 106 -11.70 -4.07 7.81
N VAL A 107 -10.58 -3.36 7.93
CA VAL A 107 -9.37 -3.57 7.13
C VAL A 107 -8.19 -3.66 8.07
N SER A 108 -7.36 -4.69 7.90
CA SER A 108 -6.07 -4.80 8.58
C SER A 108 -4.96 -4.82 7.53
N VAL A 109 -3.96 -3.96 7.74
CA VAL A 109 -2.74 -3.93 6.91
C VAL A 109 -1.53 -4.01 7.82
N SER A 110 -0.68 -5.01 7.58
CA SER A 110 0.57 -5.17 8.30
C SER A 110 1.68 -5.63 7.37
N GLY A 111 2.92 -5.46 7.81
CA GLY A 111 4.10 -5.97 7.13
C GLY A 111 5.27 -5.01 7.21
N THR A 112 6.39 -5.45 6.67
CA THR A 112 7.64 -4.68 6.62
C THR A 112 8.13 -4.64 5.19
N VAL A 113 8.35 -3.43 4.68
CA VAL A 113 8.91 -3.20 3.35
C VAL A 113 10.43 -3.31 3.44
N THR A 114 11.02 -4.15 2.60
CA THR A 114 12.47 -4.26 2.41
C THR A 114 12.80 -3.95 0.96
N ILE A 115 13.61 -2.93 0.72
CA ILE A 115 14.17 -2.65 -0.62
C ILE A 115 15.34 -3.61 -0.85
N THR A 116 15.19 -4.52 -1.80
CA THR A 116 16.10 -5.65 -2.04
C THR A 116 17.04 -5.42 -3.22
N ASP A 117 16.57 -4.70 -4.23
CA ASP A 117 17.38 -4.15 -5.30
C ASP A 117 16.77 -2.78 -5.69
N GLY A 118 17.51 -1.91 -6.36
CA GLY A 118 17.02 -0.55 -6.68
C GLY A 118 15.77 -0.49 -7.58
N CYS A 119 15.23 -1.64 -8.00
CA CYS A 119 14.01 -1.80 -8.80
C CYS A 119 12.91 -2.60 -8.10
N THR A 120 13.19 -3.28 -6.99
CA THR A 120 12.24 -4.16 -6.30
C THR A 120 12.21 -3.90 -4.81
N PHE A 121 11.02 -4.03 -4.26
CA PHE A 121 10.84 -4.13 -2.82
C PHE A 121 10.02 -5.38 -2.51
N THR A 122 10.30 -5.95 -1.35
CA THR A 122 9.57 -7.09 -0.80
C THR A 122 8.85 -6.66 0.45
N VAL A 123 7.57 -7.00 0.53
CA VAL A 123 6.78 -6.85 1.75
C VAL A 123 6.76 -8.18 2.49
N ASN A 124 7.42 -8.22 3.64
CA ASN A 124 7.46 -9.37 4.54
C ASN A 124 6.31 -9.32 5.55
N GLY A 125 5.69 -10.46 5.84
CA GLY A 125 4.53 -10.55 6.75
C GLY A 125 3.34 -9.72 6.28
N PHE A 126 3.10 -9.68 4.96
CA PHE A 126 2.06 -8.85 4.37
C PHE A 126 0.67 -9.38 4.73
N THR A 127 -0.08 -8.62 5.52
CA THR A 127 -1.51 -8.89 5.78
C THR A 127 -2.35 -7.86 5.07
N TYR A 128 -3.40 -8.30 4.37
CA TYR A 128 -4.43 -7.43 3.82
C TYR A 128 -5.78 -8.15 3.87
N SER A 129 -6.49 -8.00 5.00
CA SER A 129 -7.61 -8.88 5.36
C SER A 129 -8.86 -8.75 4.47
N THR A 130 -9.11 -7.53 4.00
CA THR A 130 -10.35 -7.16 3.30
C THR A 130 -9.95 -6.26 2.15
N ALA A 131 -9.35 -6.93 1.16
CA ALA A 131 -8.60 -6.26 0.13
C ALA A 131 -9.55 -5.48 -0.79
N ALA A 132 -9.46 -4.16 -0.77
CA ALA A 132 -10.16 -3.35 -1.76
C ALA A 132 -9.48 -3.61 -3.11
N PRO A 133 -10.22 -4.04 -4.15
CA PRO A 133 -9.64 -4.58 -5.37
C PRO A 133 -8.77 -3.54 -6.10
N ASN A 134 -9.17 -2.27 -6.13
CA ASN A 134 -8.41 -1.20 -6.80
C ASN A 134 -7.43 -0.52 -5.85
N THR A 135 -6.58 -1.32 -5.20
CA THR A 135 -5.52 -0.84 -4.31
C THR A 135 -4.17 -1.04 -4.96
N TYR A 136 -3.30 -0.03 -4.93
CA TYR A 136 -2.00 -0.02 -5.61
C TYR A 136 -0.92 0.55 -4.70
N TRP A 137 0.33 0.22 -5.02
CA TRP A 137 1.48 0.87 -4.44
C TRP A 137 1.69 2.23 -5.09
N MET A 138 1.73 3.27 -4.26
CA MET A 138 1.94 4.65 -4.65
C MET A 138 3.14 5.23 -3.91
N GLY A 139 3.84 6.17 -4.54
CA GLY A 139 4.94 6.91 -3.96
C GLY A 139 4.52 8.35 -3.71
N SER A 140 4.96 8.94 -2.60
CA SER A 140 4.77 10.36 -2.30
C SER A 140 5.98 10.95 -1.58
N ASN A 141 6.14 12.27 -1.64
CA ASN A 141 7.21 13.02 -0.96
C ASN A 141 6.72 13.64 0.37
N SER A 142 5.65 13.10 0.95
CA SER A 142 5.03 13.62 2.17
C SER A 142 4.27 12.52 2.89
N THR A 143 4.25 12.59 4.23
CA THR A 143 3.43 11.70 5.06
C THR A 143 1.95 12.10 5.10
N ASP A 144 1.57 13.24 4.51
CA ASP A 144 0.17 13.59 4.33
C ASP A 144 -0.51 12.59 3.37
N PRO A 145 -1.52 11.83 3.81
CA PRO A 145 -2.20 10.86 2.95
C PRO A 145 -2.86 11.49 1.72
N ASN A 146 -3.13 12.80 1.73
CA ASN A 146 -3.74 13.55 0.62
C ASN A 146 -2.72 14.18 -0.34
N SER A 147 -1.42 13.99 -0.10
CA SER A 147 -0.37 14.50 -0.97
C SER A 147 -0.44 13.92 -2.38
N THR A 148 0.18 14.61 -3.34
CA THR A 148 0.31 14.11 -4.73
C THR A 148 1.06 12.78 -4.75
N LYS A 149 0.58 11.85 -5.55
CA LYS A 149 1.09 10.48 -5.61
C LYS A 149 1.51 10.09 -7.01
N ILE A 150 2.55 9.27 -7.10
CA ILE A 150 2.98 8.62 -8.33
C ILE A 150 2.73 7.12 -8.23
N VAL A 151 2.33 6.48 -9.33
CA VAL A 151 2.14 5.03 -9.35
C VAL A 151 3.51 4.36 -9.33
N VAL A 152 3.76 3.58 -8.28
CA VAL A 152 5.02 2.86 -8.09
C VAL A 152 4.97 1.55 -8.86
N CYS A 153 3.87 0.81 -8.74
CA CYS A 153 3.66 -0.47 -9.40
C CYS A 153 2.22 -0.56 -9.92
N ASN A 154 2.03 -0.92 -11.19
CA ASN A 154 0.72 -1.05 -11.82
C ASN A 154 0.03 -2.41 -11.54
N ILE A 155 0.55 -3.19 -10.60
CA ILE A 155 -0.06 -4.45 -10.18
C ILE A 155 -1.03 -4.16 -9.03
N PRO A 156 -2.32 -4.47 -9.16
CA PRO A 156 -3.26 -4.28 -8.07
C PRO A 156 -2.88 -5.17 -6.90
N VAL A 157 -2.79 -4.57 -5.71
CA VAL A 157 -2.48 -5.24 -4.44
C VAL A 157 -3.72 -5.95 -3.89
N GLY A 158 -4.91 -5.52 -4.30
CA GLY A 158 -6.20 -6.06 -3.86
C GLY A 158 -6.38 -7.58 -4.06
N GLN A 159 -5.57 -8.20 -4.92
CA GLN A 159 -5.59 -9.65 -5.16
C GLN A 159 -4.72 -10.46 -4.18
N PHE A 160 -3.86 -9.80 -3.40
CA PHE A 160 -2.96 -10.48 -2.47
C PHE A 160 -3.50 -10.37 -1.04
N VAL A 161 -4.06 -11.48 -0.55
CA VAL A 161 -4.50 -11.62 0.83
C VAL A 161 -3.43 -12.41 1.59
N SER A 162 -2.98 -11.88 2.72
CA SER A 162 -2.13 -12.55 3.72
C SER A 162 -0.99 -13.40 3.15
N GLN A 163 0.08 -12.74 2.70
CA GLN A 163 1.26 -13.37 2.12
C GLN A 163 2.44 -13.32 3.10
N ALA A 164 3.15 -14.43 3.27
CA ALA A 164 4.35 -14.47 4.11
C ALA A 164 5.42 -13.50 3.60
N ALA A 165 5.58 -13.40 2.28
CA ALA A 165 6.36 -12.37 1.61
C ALA A 165 5.79 -12.12 0.20
N LYS A 166 5.83 -10.88 -0.28
CA LYS A 166 5.46 -10.54 -1.66
C LYS A 166 6.37 -9.46 -2.22
N SER A 167 7.02 -9.76 -3.35
CA SER A 167 7.86 -8.81 -4.07
C SER A 167 7.08 -8.07 -5.15
N PHE A 168 7.43 -6.80 -5.32
CA PHE A 168 6.89 -5.90 -6.32
C PHE A 168 8.03 -5.20 -7.04
N THR A 169 7.89 -5.04 -8.35
CA THR A 169 8.84 -4.32 -9.19
C THR A 169 8.30 -2.93 -9.49
N LEU A 170 9.17 -1.94 -9.37
CA LEU A 170 8.89 -0.56 -9.76
C LEU A 170 8.56 -0.49 -11.25
N SER A 171 7.68 0.43 -11.62
CA SER A 171 7.46 0.78 -13.01
C SER A 171 8.77 1.31 -13.61
N PRO A 172 9.10 1.02 -14.89
CA PRO A 172 10.40 1.36 -15.45
C PRO A 172 10.77 2.85 -15.37
N THR A 173 9.77 3.72 -15.32
CA THR A 173 9.93 5.19 -15.27
C THR A 173 10.09 5.74 -13.86
N VAL A 174 10.09 4.90 -12.82
CA VAL A 174 10.11 5.30 -11.40
C VAL A 174 11.32 4.67 -10.71
N SER A 175 11.97 5.42 -9.83
CA SER A 175 13.00 4.94 -8.90
C SER A 175 12.63 5.26 -7.45
N PHE A 176 13.30 4.62 -6.48
CA PHE A 176 13.16 4.95 -5.06
C PHE A 176 13.66 6.36 -4.69
N ASP A 177 14.24 7.11 -5.64
CA ASP A 177 14.60 8.52 -5.46
C ASP A 177 13.47 9.50 -5.83
N ASP A 178 12.43 9.02 -6.49
CA ASP A 178 11.28 9.86 -6.88
C ASP A 178 10.27 10.06 -5.73
N PHE A 179 10.40 9.31 -4.63
CA PHE A 179 9.48 9.33 -3.49
C PHE A 179 10.16 8.99 -2.15
N ASP A 180 9.65 9.56 -1.06
CA ASP A 180 10.13 9.33 0.31
C ASP A 180 9.22 8.37 1.11
N VAL A 181 7.95 8.27 0.72
CA VAL A 181 6.92 7.47 1.39
C VAL A 181 6.28 6.52 0.39
N LEU A 182 6.19 5.25 0.76
CA LEU A 182 5.44 4.23 0.03
C LEU A 182 4.05 4.08 0.66
N ASP A 183 3.03 4.44 -0.10
CA ASP A 183 1.62 4.39 0.27
C ASP A 183 0.92 3.16 -0.32
N LEU A 184 0.10 2.47 0.48
CA LEU A 184 -0.91 1.54 0.00
C LEU A 184 -2.22 2.31 -0.21
N TYR A 185 -2.49 2.73 -1.46
CA TYR A 185 -3.61 3.61 -1.78
C TYR A 185 -4.73 2.85 -2.50
N SER A 186 -5.98 3.07 -2.08
CA SER A 186 -7.17 2.54 -2.74
C SER A 186 -7.88 3.63 -3.55
N TYR A 187 -8.09 3.36 -4.83
CA TYR A 187 -8.89 4.23 -5.71
C TYR A 187 -10.39 4.15 -5.41
N ASP A 188 -10.88 3.03 -4.87
CA ASP A 188 -12.30 2.88 -4.52
C ASP A 188 -12.63 3.71 -3.28
N GLU A 189 -11.77 3.63 -2.27
CA GLU A 189 -11.94 4.34 -1.00
C GLU A 189 -11.39 5.77 -1.00
N LYS A 190 -10.68 6.16 -2.06
CA LYS A 190 -9.93 7.42 -2.19
C LYS A 190 -9.04 7.72 -0.97
N ALA A 191 -8.41 6.68 -0.42
CA ALA A 191 -7.70 6.77 0.85
C ALA A 191 -6.43 5.91 0.87
N VAL A 192 -5.48 6.32 1.72
CA VAL A 192 -4.30 5.53 2.06
C VAL A 192 -4.61 4.61 3.23
N PHE A 193 -4.43 3.30 3.06
CA PHE A 193 -4.63 2.32 4.13
C PHE A 193 -3.41 2.20 5.04
N ALA A 194 -2.22 2.23 4.47
CA ALA A 194 -0.96 2.11 5.20
C ALA A 194 0.16 2.87 4.50
N GLN A 195 1.18 3.25 5.28
CA GLN A 195 2.35 3.96 4.81
C GLN A 195 3.64 3.35 5.34
N ALA A 196 4.69 3.36 4.52
CA ALA A 196 6.05 3.07 4.92
C ALA A 196 6.92 4.27 4.56
N VAL A 197 7.54 4.90 5.56
CA VAL A 197 8.44 6.05 5.35
C VAL A 197 9.82 5.49 5.02
N LEU A 198 10.21 5.55 3.75
CA LEU A 198 11.48 5.01 3.24
C LEU A 198 12.64 5.97 3.54
N LYS A 199 12.39 7.26 3.37
CA LYS A 199 13.30 8.37 3.68
C LYS A 199 12.54 9.34 4.56
N THR A 200 13.21 9.95 5.52
CA THR A 200 12.59 11.05 6.28
C THR A 200 12.31 12.18 5.28
N PRO A 201 11.04 12.48 4.96
CA PRO A 201 10.76 13.56 4.04
C PRO A 201 11.27 14.86 4.66
N PRO A 202 11.72 15.83 3.86
CA PRO A 202 11.96 17.17 4.39
C PRO A 202 10.67 17.61 5.09
N SER A 203 10.76 17.85 6.40
CA SER A 203 9.63 18.32 7.20
C SER A 203 8.99 19.47 6.45
N PRO A 204 7.64 19.51 6.28
CA PRO A 204 6.99 20.56 5.50
C PRO A 204 7.50 21.88 6.04
N THR A 205 8.33 22.55 5.25
CA THR A 205 8.89 23.83 5.64
C THR A 205 7.69 24.74 5.65
N THR A 206 7.22 25.11 6.84
CA THR A 206 6.32 26.23 6.99
C THR A 206 7.05 27.40 6.35
N THR A 207 6.67 27.75 5.11
CA THR A 207 7.14 28.97 4.47
C THR A 207 6.60 30.11 5.32
N THR A 208 7.37 30.50 6.33
CA THR A 208 7.21 31.79 6.98
C THR A 208 7.64 32.80 5.93
N GLN A 209 6.68 33.17 5.09
CA GLN A 209 6.80 34.27 4.15
C GLN A 209 7.12 35.50 5.00
N SER A 210 8.40 35.87 5.04
CA SER A 210 8.88 37.12 5.60
C SER A 210 8.38 38.24 4.70
N ALA A 211 7.12 38.63 4.89
CA ALA A 211 6.57 39.83 4.28
C ALA A 211 7.12 41.02 5.06
N ALA A 212 7.94 41.82 4.37
CA ALA A 212 8.38 43.11 4.84
C ALA A 212 7.17 43.95 5.29
N SER A 213 7.33 44.57 6.46
CA SER A 213 6.37 45.45 7.11
C SER A 213 5.78 46.49 6.16
N SER A 214 4.46 46.43 5.98
CA SER A 214 3.64 47.61 5.75
C SER A 214 2.54 47.64 6.81
N THR A 215 2.69 48.59 7.72
CA THR A 215 1.75 48.93 8.79
C THR A 215 0.33 49.10 8.27
N THR A 216 -0.61 48.29 8.74
CA THR A 216 -2.03 48.65 8.73
C THR A 216 -2.69 48.12 9.98
N LYS A 217 -3.09 49.06 10.85
CA LYS A 217 -3.97 48.82 12.00
C LYS A 217 -5.26 48.15 11.50
N SER A 218 -5.57 46.97 12.02
CA SER A 218 -6.96 46.65 12.36
C SER A 218 -7.01 45.61 13.46
N ASN A 219 -7.99 45.82 14.31
CA ASN A 219 -8.20 45.27 15.63
C ASN A 219 -9.11 44.02 15.54
N ALA A 220 -9.11 43.26 16.63
CA ALA A 220 -10.08 42.22 17.03
C ALA A 220 -9.82 40.74 16.66
N ASN A 221 -9.42 40.01 17.71
CA ASN A 221 -9.88 38.68 18.11
C ASN A 221 -9.77 37.51 17.12
N ARG A 222 -8.63 36.81 17.15
CA ARG A 222 -8.61 35.34 17.12
C ARG A 222 -7.61 34.81 18.15
N LEU A 223 -8.14 34.28 19.24
CA LEU A 223 -7.37 33.49 20.20
C LEU A 223 -6.99 32.14 19.55
N PRO A 224 -5.73 31.71 19.66
CA PRO A 224 -5.31 30.38 19.22
C PRO A 224 -5.92 29.34 20.17
N MET A 225 -6.80 28.46 19.67
CA MET A 225 -7.28 27.33 20.48
C MET A 225 -6.16 26.31 20.62
N SER A 226 -5.43 26.43 21.73
CA SER A 226 -4.54 25.40 22.25
C SER A 226 -5.34 24.14 22.59
N SER A 227 -4.77 23.00 22.22
CA SER A 227 -5.25 21.63 22.40
C SER A 227 -5.36 21.19 23.88
N ASN A 228 -6.17 21.88 24.69
CA ASN A 228 -6.43 21.56 26.11
C ASN A 228 -7.93 21.53 26.48
N ILE A 229 -8.85 21.86 25.56
CA ILE A 229 -10.30 21.96 25.87
C ILE A 229 -11.01 20.58 25.94
N MET A 230 -10.52 19.55 25.26
CA MET A 230 -11.13 18.21 25.32
C MET A 230 -10.95 17.52 26.68
N ALA A 231 -9.93 17.86 27.46
CA ALA A 231 -9.72 17.28 28.79
C ALA A 231 -10.69 17.82 29.85
N VAL A 232 -11.10 19.10 29.73
CA VAL A 232 -12.01 19.74 30.70
C VAL A 232 -13.46 19.25 30.52
N ILE A 233 -13.88 18.96 29.29
CA ILE A 233 -15.23 18.48 29.00
C ILE A 233 -15.44 17.05 29.54
N ILE A 234 -14.41 16.20 29.52
CA ILE A 234 -14.49 14.84 30.07
C ILE A 234 -14.57 14.87 31.61
N CYS A 235 -13.84 15.78 32.28
CA CYS A 235 -13.92 15.91 33.74
C CYS A 235 -15.29 16.39 34.23
N ALA A 236 -15.97 17.28 33.50
CA ALA A 236 -17.29 17.79 33.88
C ALA A 236 -18.43 16.77 33.71
N LEU A 237 -18.32 15.83 32.77
CA LEU A 237 -19.33 14.79 32.56
C LEU A 237 -19.25 13.66 33.58
N VAL A 238 -18.05 13.36 34.08
CA VAL A 238 -17.85 12.32 35.11
C VAL A 238 -18.41 12.76 36.47
N THR A 239 -18.31 14.04 36.83
CA THR A 239 -18.87 14.54 38.09
C THR A 239 -20.39 14.67 38.06
N PHE A 240 -20.98 15.03 36.91
CA PHE A 240 -22.44 15.12 36.78
C PHE A 240 -23.13 13.75 36.83
N SER A 241 -22.43 12.70 36.39
CA SER A 241 -22.94 11.31 36.44
C SER A 241 -22.91 10.69 37.84
N TYR A 242 -22.18 11.30 38.79
CA TYR A 242 -22.10 10.84 40.18
C TYR A 242 -23.14 11.50 41.10
N PHE A 243 -23.87 12.51 40.61
CA PHE A 243 -24.82 13.29 41.40
C PHE A 243 -26.30 13.02 41.04
N ILE A 244 -26.58 12.04 40.17
CA ILE A 244 -27.93 11.54 39.82
C ILE A 244 -28.03 10.06 40.17
#